data_AF-A0A6M7WAB9-F1
#
_entry.id   AF-A0A6M7WAB9-F1
#
_cell.length_a   1.000
_cell.length_b   1.000
_cell.length_c   1.000
_cell.angle_alpha   90.00
_cell.angle_beta   90.00
_cell.angle_gamma   90.00
#
_symmetry.space_group_name_H-M   'P 1'
#
loop_
_entity.id
_entity.type
_entity.pdbx_description
1 polymer ?
#
loop_
_entity_poly.entity_id
_entity_poly.type
_entity_poly.pdbx_seq_one_letter_code
_entity_poly.pdbx_strand_id
1 'polypeptide(L)'
;MLGSRQRKHRSAGDQARRAVLLASGLNARFSAEQRLRIFDGFTAPIENKAMVREESYFASRAEPSYLRLAELIEESAYWTRDLQRASAQAMRLVLVAVALLMGFTLWHAMSSMSTDAQVSLARVLVAALVFLLSSDTVGTMIAHKNAADAIDDVLQRVESAAARGYTEPDLLLLLSDYNAVVEGAPVALPGIYQLRRGKLTRRWRAYLENKRLTELT
;
A
#
# COMPACT_ATOMS: atom_id res chain seq x y z
N MET A 1 -14.21 1.47 -8.93
CA MET A 1 -14.91 0.75 -7.83
C MET A 1 -14.50 -0.72 -7.83
N LEU A 2 -14.06 -1.28 -6.70
CA LEU A 2 -13.72 -2.70 -6.59
C LEU A 2 -14.99 -3.57 -6.72
N GLY A 3 -14.90 -4.68 -7.46
CA GLY A 3 -15.99 -5.66 -7.54
C GLY A 3 -16.31 -6.26 -6.16
N SER A 4 -17.54 -6.76 -5.94
CA SER A 4 -17.98 -7.34 -4.65
C SER A 4 -17.03 -8.43 -4.13
N ARG A 5 -16.52 -9.30 -5.03
CA ARG A 5 -15.54 -10.33 -4.69
C ARG A 5 -14.19 -9.75 -4.24
N GLN A 6 -13.67 -8.76 -4.96
CA GLN A 6 -12.40 -8.08 -4.59
C GLN A 6 -12.51 -7.39 -3.22
N ARG A 7 -13.65 -6.76 -2.92
CA ARG A 7 -13.90 -6.18 -1.59
C ARG A 7 -13.91 -7.23 -0.49
N LYS A 8 -14.51 -8.41 -0.73
CA LYS A 8 -14.50 -9.52 0.23
C LYS A 8 -13.09 -10.02 0.52
N HIS A 9 -12.28 -10.26 -0.53
CA HIS A 9 -10.90 -10.72 -0.35
C HIS A 9 -10.04 -9.68 0.40
N ARG A 10 -10.21 -8.40 0.05
CA ARG A 10 -9.52 -7.31 0.71
C ARG A 10 -9.89 -7.23 2.19
N SER A 11 -11.17 -7.25 2.52
CA SER A 11 -11.67 -7.20 3.90
C SER A 11 -11.11 -8.35 4.75
N ALA A 12 -11.04 -9.56 4.21
CA ALA A 12 -10.42 -10.70 4.89
C ALA A 12 -8.93 -10.48 5.16
N GLY A 13 -8.18 -9.97 4.18
CA GLY A 13 -6.76 -9.61 4.34
C GLY A 13 -6.54 -8.53 5.40
N ASP A 14 -7.36 -7.46 5.38
CA ASP A 14 -7.28 -6.37 6.36
C ASP A 14 -7.62 -6.86 7.77
N GLN A 15 -8.62 -7.74 7.91
CA GLN A 15 -8.97 -8.35 9.19
C GLN A 15 -7.84 -9.20 9.76
N ALA A 16 -7.20 -10.03 8.93
CA ALA A 16 -6.08 -10.84 9.37
C ALA A 16 -4.85 -9.98 9.71
N ARG A 17 -4.58 -8.92 8.93
CA ARG A 17 -3.50 -7.97 9.23
C ARG A 17 -3.67 -7.35 10.62
N ARG A 18 -4.88 -6.87 10.96
CA ARG A 18 -5.19 -6.33 12.29
C ARG A 18 -5.00 -7.37 13.39
N ALA A 19 -5.50 -8.59 13.16
CA ALA A 19 -5.36 -9.68 14.11
C ALA A 19 -3.89 -10.04 14.36
N VAL A 20 -3.07 -10.08 13.30
CA VAL A 20 -1.62 -10.29 13.39
C VAL A 20 -0.99 -9.17 14.20
N LEU A 21 -1.21 -7.89 13.89
CA LEU A 21 -0.61 -6.78 14.65
C LEU A 21 -0.93 -6.84 16.14
N LEU A 22 -2.16 -7.20 16.51
CA LEU A 22 -2.58 -7.32 17.90
C LEU A 22 -2.01 -8.57 18.59
N ALA A 23 -2.05 -9.73 17.94
CA ALA A 23 -1.47 -10.97 18.48
C ALA A 23 0.05 -10.83 18.65
N SER A 24 0.71 -10.35 17.60
CA SER A 24 2.15 -10.19 17.53
C SER A 24 2.65 -9.06 18.42
N GLY A 25 1.98 -7.91 18.39
CA GLY A 25 2.40 -6.72 19.12
C GLY A 25 2.08 -6.77 20.61
N LEU A 26 0.86 -7.18 20.97
CA LEU A 26 0.35 -7.11 22.35
C LEU A 26 0.06 -8.48 22.99
N ASN A 27 0.41 -9.58 22.33
CA ASN A 27 0.04 -10.94 22.76
C ASN A 27 -1.48 -11.12 22.90
N ALA A 28 -2.26 -10.42 22.08
CA ALA A 28 -3.72 -10.50 22.12
C ALA A 28 -4.18 -11.93 21.76
N ARG A 29 -5.01 -12.51 22.63
CA ARG A 29 -5.59 -13.84 22.41
C ARG A 29 -6.96 -13.74 21.78
N PHE A 30 -7.15 -14.44 20.67
CA PHE A 30 -8.43 -14.52 19.97
C PHE A 30 -9.20 -15.80 20.34
N SER A 31 -10.52 -15.69 20.50
CA SER A 31 -11.38 -16.84 20.73
C SER A 31 -11.34 -17.81 19.54
N ALA A 32 -11.79 -19.06 19.74
CA ALA A 32 -11.88 -20.03 18.65
C ALA A 32 -12.82 -19.52 17.54
N GLU A 33 -13.94 -18.90 17.92
CA GLU A 33 -14.91 -18.31 16.99
C GLU A 33 -14.30 -17.16 16.17
N GLN A 34 -13.56 -16.26 16.82
CA GLN A 34 -12.88 -15.15 16.12
C GLN A 34 -11.86 -15.66 15.11
N ARG A 35 -11.09 -16.69 15.48
CA ARG A 35 -10.14 -17.34 14.56
C ARG A 35 -10.85 -17.99 13.38
N LEU A 36 -11.91 -18.77 13.63
CA LEU A 36 -12.71 -19.39 12.57
C LEU A 36 -13.25 -18.33 11.60
N ARG A 37 -13.82 -17.24 12.11
CA ARG A 37 -14.33 -16.13 11.30
C ARG A 37 -13.27 -15.48 10.41
N ILE A 38 -12.04 -15.31 10.93
CA ILE A 38 -10.91 -14.80 10.14
C ILE A 38 -10.56 -15.79 9.03
N PHE A 39 -10.46 -17.08 9.35
CA PHE A 39 -10.13 -18.13 8.39
C PHE A 39 -11.19 -18.27 7.29
N ASP A 40 -12.48 -18.22 7.63
CA ASP A 40 -13.60 -18.30 6.68
C ASP A 40 -13.63 -17.12 5.67
N GLY A 41 -12.96 -16.01 6.02
CA GLY A 41 -12.76 -14.90 5.10
C GLY A 41 -11.82 -15.23 3.94
N PHE A 42 -10.89 -16.16 4.13
CA PHE A 42 -9.93 -16.58 3.12
C PHE A 42 -10.52 -17.64 2.19
N THR A 43 -10.27 -17.45 0.90
CA THR A 43 -10.78 -18.31 -0.18
C THR A 43 -9.66 -18.82 -1.08
N ALA A 44 -8.42 -18.39 -0.83
CA ALA A 44 -7.25 -18.89 -1.54
C ALA A 44 -6.81 -20.21 -0.91
N PRO A 45 -6.47 -21.24 -1.71
CA PRO A 45 -5.96 -22.50 -1.18
C PRO A 45 -4.62 -22.27 -0.47
N ILE A 46 -4.47 -22.93 0.68
CA ILE A 46 -3.26 -22.93 1.52
C ILE A 46 -2.38 -24.16 1.17
N GLU A 47 -2.92 -25.13 0.46
CA GLU A 47 -2.22 -26.35 0.03
C GLU A 47 -0.90 -26.00 -0.66
N ASN A 48 0.19 -26.67 -0.22
CA ASN A 48 1.55 -26.55 -0.75
C ASN A 48 2.23 -25.18 -0.56
N LYS A 49 1.73 -24.30 0.33
CA LYS A 49 2.45 -23.08 0.72
C LYS A 49 3.20 -23.28 2.02
N ALA A 50 4.49 -22.93 2.01
CA ALA A 50 5.28 -22.88 3.24
C ALA A 50 4.63 -21.88 4.21
N MET A 51 4.25 -22.37 5.39
CA MET A 51 3.74 -21.49 6.45
C MET A 51 4.89 -20.63 6.96
N VAL A 52 4.75 -19.32 6.78
CA VAL A 52 5.69 -18.33 7.31
C VAL A 52 5.33 -18.08 8.77
N ARG A 53 6.27 -18.33 9.68
CA ARG A 53 6.09 -17.96 11.09
C ARG A 53 6.09 -16.45 11.21
N GLU A 54 5.29 -15.91 12.12
CA GLU A 54 5.24 -14.48 12.42
C GLU A 54 6.64 -13.89 12.68
N GLU A 55 7.47 -14.61 13.43
CA GLU A 55 8.86 -14.26 13.74
C GLU A 55 9.71 -14.00 12.48
N SER A 56 9.37 -14.63 11.35
CA SER A 56 10.06 -14.42 10.08
C SER A 56 9.44 -13.32 9.21
N TYR A 57 8.27 -12.81 9.60
CA TYR A 57 7.56 -11.77 8.85
C TYR A 57 8.01 -10.36 9.23
N PHE A 58 8.12 -10.07 10.52
CA PHE A 58 8.56 -8.76 11.03
C PHE A 58 10.04 -8.75 11.42
N ALA A 59 10.67 -7.59 11.33
CA ALA A 59 12.04 -7.36 11.76
C ALA A 59 12.16 -7.15 13.27
N SER A 60 11.10 -6.67 13.93
CA SER A 60 11.05 -6.49 15.38
C SER A 60 11.32 -7.80 16.12
N ARG A 61 12.06 -7.69 17.23
CA ARG A 61 12.39 -8.80 18.14
C ARG A 61 12.09 -8.46 19.61
N ALA A 62 11.50 -7.30 19.88
CA ALA A 62 11.07 -6.92 21.22
C ALA A 62 10.02 -7.90 21.74
N GLU A 63 9.91 -8.11 23.04
CA GLU A 63 8.81 -8.89 23.63
C GLU A 63 7.45 -8.19 23.40
N PRO A 64 6.33 -8.92 23.35
CA PRO A 64 5.01 -8.31 23.21
C PRO A 64 4.76 -7.19 24.21
N SER A 65 4.56 -5.98 23.68
CA SER A 65 4.51 -4.73 24.42
C SER A 65 4.03 -3.60 23.49
N TYR A 66 3.71 -2.43 24.06
CA TYR A 66 3.41 -1.24 23.27
C TYR A 66 4.58 -0.82 22.36
N LEU A 67 5.82 -1.03 22.81
CA LEU A 67 7.02 -0.86 21.98
C LEU A 67 6.99 -1.79 20.76
N ARG A 68 6.78 -3.10 20.96
CA ARG A 68 6.72 -4.06 19.85
C ARG A 68 5.62 -3.66 18.88
N LEU A 69 4.42 -3.34 19.36
CA LEU A 69 3.33 -2.87 18.51
C LEU A 69 3.72 -1.63 17.70
N ALA A 70 4.41 -0.66 18.30
CA ALA A 70 4.92 0.53 17.60
C ALA A 70 5.85 0.15 16.44
N GLU A 71 6.82 -0.74 16.69
CA GLU A 71 7.76 -1.22 15.68
C GLU A 71 7.06 -1.99 14.55
N LEU A 72 6.04 -2.79 14.88
CA LEU A 72 5.24 -3.49 13.86
C LEU A 72 4.45 -2.52 12.98
N ILE A 73 3.84 -1.48 13.58
CA ILE A 73 3.12 -0.42 12.86
C ILE A 73 4.10 0.36 11.97
N GLU A 74 5.26 0.73 12.51
CA GLU A 74 6.31 1.47 11.80
C GLU A 74 6.78 0.71 10.56
N GLU A 75 7.13 -0.57 10.73
CA GLU A 75 7.52 -1.42 9.61
C GLU A 75 6.39 -1.50 8.58
N SER A 76 5.18 -1.84 9.02
CA SER A 76 4.04 -2.02 8.12
C SER A 76 3.67 -0.73 7.37
N ALA A 77 3.75 0.42 8.04
CA ALA A 77 3.56 1.75 7.47
C ALA A 77 4.67 2.08 6.45
N TYR A 78 5.94 1.81 6.79
CA TYR A 78 7.07 2.01 5.87
C TYR A 78 6.86 1.28 4.54
N TRP A 79 6.52 -0.01 4.61
CA TRP A 79 6.23 -0.82 3.43
C TRP A 79 5.02 -0.30 2.65
N THR A 80 3.91 0.01 3.35
CA THR A 80 2.68 0.49 2.71
C THR A 80 2.90 1.81 1.98
N ARG A 81 3.51 2.80 2.63
CA ARG A 81 3.83 4.11 2.03
C ARG A 81 4.59 3.95 0.73
N ASP A 82 5.63 3.10 0.74
CA ASP A 82 6.48 2.92 -0.42
C ASP A 82 5.71 2.28 -1.59
N LEU A 83 4.91 1.26 -1.33
CA LEU A 83 4.06 0.61 -2.34
C LEU A 83 3.03 1.58 -2.93
N GLN A 84 2.42 2.42 -2.10
CA GLN A 84 1.45 3.44 -2.54
C GLN A 84 2.13 4.53 -3.38
N ARG A 85 3.29 5.04 -2.93
CA ARG A 85 4.07 6.04 -3.67
C ARG A 85 4.57 5.49 -5.01
N ALA A 86 5.05 4.25 -5.04
CA ALA A 86 5.47 3.58 -6.26
C ALA A 86 4.30 3.32 -7.22
N SER A 87 3.12 2.96 -6.68
CA SER A 87 1.91 2.79 -7.49
C SER A 87 1.48 4.12 -8.11
N ALA A 88 1.44 5.21 -7.34
CA ALA A 88 1.15 6.56 -7.86
C ALA A 88 2.14 6.97 -8.97
N GLN A 89 3.44 6.70 -8.77
CA GLN A 89 4.48 6.99 -9.77
C GLN A 89 4.27 6.19 -11.06
N ALA A 90 3.96 4.89 -10.96
CA ALA A 90 3.68 4.06 -12.12
C ALA A 90 2.45 4.57 -12.89
N MET A 91 1.37 4.92 -12.20
CA MET A 91 0.19 5.51 -12.83
C MET A 91 0.49 6.84 -13.51
N ARG A 92 1.30 7.70 -12.87
CA ARG A 92 1.75 8.96 -13.48
C ARG A 92 2.55 8.71 -14.77
N LEU A 93 3.44 7.72 -14.79
CA LEU A 93 4.20 7.37 -15.99
C LEU A 93 3.28 6.90 -17.12
N VAL A 94 2.29 6.07 -16.82
CA VAL A 94 1.28 5.64 -17.80
C VAL A 94 0.51 6.85 -18.36
N LEU A 95 0.05 7.75 -17.50
CA LEU A 95 -0.67 8.96 -17.93
C LEU A 95 0.20 9.85 -18.83
N VAL A 96 1.46 10.07 -18.46
CA VAL A 96 2.41 10.84 -19.29
C VAL A 96 2.66 10.14 -20.63
N ALA A 97 2.85 8.82 -20.64
CA ALA A 97 3.04 8.07 -21.88
C ALA A 97 1.83 8.17 -22.81
N VAL A 98 0.61 8.07 -22.27
CA VAL A 98 -0.63 8.26 -23.04
C VAL A 98 -0.71 9.70 -23.57
N ALA A 99 -0.39 10.71 -22.76
CA ALA A 99 -0.40 12.11 -23.19
C ALA A 99 0.62 12.39 -24.30
N LEU A 100 1.84 11.82 -24.21
CA LEU A 100 2.86 11.92 -25.24
C LEU A 100 2.42 11.22 -26.54
N LEU A 101 1.81 10.04 -26.43
CA LEU A 101 1.29 9.32 -27.60
C LEU A 101 0.19 10.14 -28.29
N MET A 102 -0.73 10.74 -27.52
CA MET A 102 -1.76 11.64 -28.07
C MET A 102 -1.15 12.88 -28.72
N GLY A 103 -0.15 13.50 -28.08
CA GLY A 103 0.56 14.64 -28.67
C GLY A 103 1.28 14.29 -29.97
N PHE A 104 1.90 13.10 -30.02
CA PHE A 104 2.58 12.60 -31.21
C PHE A 104 1.61 12.32 -32.36
N THR A 105 0.45 11.70 -32.08
CA THR A 105 -0.56 11.46 -33.12
C THR A 105 -1.17 12.77 -33.63
N LEU A 106 -1.42 13.73 -32.74
CA LEU A 106 -1.86 15.09 -33.11
C LEU A 106 -0.86 15.77 -34.05
N TRP A 107 0.43 15.75 -33.69
CA TRP A 107 1.50 16.32 -34.50
C TRP A 107 1.57 15.68 -35.90
N HIS A 108 1.51 14.35 -35.98
CA HIS A 108 1.54 13.62 -37.25
C HIS A 108 0.30 13.88 -38.13
N ALA A 109 -0.87 14.03 -37.52
CA ALA A 109 -2.09 14.30 -38.27
C ALA A 109 -2.10 15.74 -38.82
N MET A 110 -1.52 16.71 -38.10
CA MET A 110 -1.38 18.09 -38.60
C MET A 110 -0.43 18.19 -39.80
N SER A 111 0.62 17.37 -39.85
CA SER A 111 1.55 17.35 -41.00
C SER A 111 0.98 16.63 -42.23
N SER A 112 0.00 15.76 -42.05
CA SER A 112 -0.73 15.06 -43.13
C SER A 112 -2.02 15.82 -43.49
N MET A 113 -1.97 16.70 -44.48
CA MET A 113 -3.14 17.44 -44.99
C MET A 113 -4.16 16.58 -45.79
N SER A 114 -4.35 15.31 -45.40
CA SER A 114 -5.38 14.44 -45.98
C SER A 114 -6.58 14.32 -45.03
N THR A 115 -7.79 14.32 -45.60
CA THR A 115 -9.05 14.23 -44.85
C THR A 115 -9.16 12.94 -44.04
N ASP A 116 -8.59 11.84 -44.54
CA ASP A 116 -8.61 10.52 -43.87
C ASP A 116 -7.73 10.48 -42.60
N ALA A 117 -6.61 11.20 -42.59
CA ALA A 117 -5.74 11.30 -41.42
C ALA A 117 -6.42 12.09 -40.29
N GLN A 118 -7.18 13.14 -40.62
CA GLN A 118 -7.94 13.92 -39.65
C GLN A 118 -9.06 13.12 -38.99
N VAL A 119 -9.79 12.31 -39.77
CA VAL A 119 -10.84 11.42 -39.24
C VAL A 119 -10.24 10.32 -38.35
N SER A 120 -9.11 9.74 -38.76
CA SER A 120 -8.42 8.71 -37.98
C SER A 120 -7.90 9.27 -36.65
N LEU A 121 -7.35 10.48 -36.66
CA LEU A 121 -6.91 11.19 -35.44
C LEU A 121 -8.08 11.42 -34.48
N ALA A 122 -9.21 11.93 -34.96
CA ALA A 122 -10.38 12.18 -34.13
C ALA A 122 -10.86 10.90 -33.43
N ARG A 123 -10.83 9.76 -34.12
CA ARG A 123 -11.17 8.45 -33.53
C ARG A 123 -10.21 8.03 -32.42
N VAL A 124 -8.90 8.21 -32.61
CA VAL A 124 -7.89 7.89 -31.59
C VAL A 124 -8.05 8.77 -30.35
N LEU A 125 -8.27 10.08 -30.54
CA LEU A 125 -8.48 11.02 -29.43
C LEU A 125 -9.76 10.72 -28.66
N VAL A 126 -10.87 10.44 -29.36
CA VAL A 126 -12.13 10.06 -28.72
C VAL A 126 -11.98 8.74 -27.96
N ALA A 127 -11.32 7.73 -28.54
CA ALA A 127 -11.06 6.47 -27.85
C ALA A 127 -10.20 6.65 -26.59
N ALA A 128 -9.16 7.49 -26.67
CA ALA A 128 -8.30 7.81 -25.53
C ALA A 128 -9.05 8.60 -24.43
N LEU A 129 -9.86 9.59 -24.81
CA LEU A 129 -10.69 10.34 -23.87
C LEU A 129 -11.73 9.45 -23.20
N VAL A 130 -12.42 8.59 -23.96
CA VAL A 130 -13.37 7.61 -23.42
C VAL A 130 -12.68 6.65 -22.46
N PHE A 131 -11.47 6.17 -22.79
CA PHE A 131 -10.68 5.33 -21.91
C PHE A 131 -10.33 6.04 -20.59
N LEU A 132 -9.82 7.27 -20.66
CA LEU A 132 -9.47 8.06 -19.47
C LEU A 132 -10.68 8.37 -18.60
N LEU A 133 -11.81 8.76 -19.21
CA LEU A 133 -13.05 9.06 -18.48
C LEU A 133 -13.64 7.80 -17.83
N SER A 134 -13.60 6.67 -18.54
CA SER A 134 -14.20 5.41 -18.07
C SER A 134 -13.38 4.74 -16.97
N SER A 135 -12.08 5.00 -16.89
CA SER A 135 -11.16 4.30 -15.98
C SER A 135 -10.84 5.04 -14.69
N ASP A 136 -11.21 6.32 -14.56
CA ASP A 136 -10.86 7.20 -13.42
C ASP A 136 -9.39 7.04 -12.99
N THR A 137 -8.49 6.99 -13.96
CA THR A 137 -7.06 6.76 -13.74
C THR A 137 -6.41 7.90 -12.96
N VAL A 138 -6.87 9.13 -13.18
CA VAL A 138 -6.37 10.30 -12.46
C VAL A 138 -6.80 10.28 -11.00
N GLY A 139 -8.08 10.01 -10.71
CA GLY A 139 -8.59 9.89 -9.35
C GLY A 139 -7.88 8.78 -8.58
N THR A 140 -7.67 7.63 -9.22
CA THR A 140 -6.93 6.51 -8.62
C THR A 140 -5.46 6.85 -8.36
N MET A 141 -4.76 7.56 -9.27
CA MET A 141 -3.40 8.03 -9.05
C MET A 141 -3.31 8.97 -7.84
N ILE A 142 -4.25 9.92 -7.74
CA ILE A 142 -4.33 10.86 -6.61
C ILE A 142 -4.61 10.10 -5.31
N ALA A 143 -5.51 9.11 -5.33
CA ALA A 143 -5.80 8.27 -4.16
C ALA A 143 -4.57 7.51 -3.65
N HIS A 144 -3.74 6.95 -4.56
CA HIS A 144 -2.47 6.32 -4.17
C HIS A 144 -1.50 7.33 -3.54
N LYS A 145 -1.40 8.54 -4.11
CA LYS A 145 -0.56 9.60 -3.57
C LYS A 145 -1.03 10.03 -2.17
N ASN A 146 -2.31 10.32 -2.02
CA ASN A 146 -2.89 10.75 -0.74
C ASN A 146 -2.75 9.67 0.33
N ALA A 147 -2.92 8.39 -0.03
CA ALA A 147 -2.66 7.28 0.88
C ALA A 147 -1.19 7.20 1.30
N ALA A 148 -0.25 7.42 0.38
CA ALA A 148 1.17 7.46 0.72
C ALA A 148 1.50 8.61 1.68
N ASP A 149 0.94 9.80 1.44
CA ASP A 149 1.15 10.98 2.28
C ASP A 149 0.54 10.78 3.68
N ALA A 150 -0.68 10.24 3.78
CA ALA A 150 -1.32 9.91 5.06
C ALA A 150 -0.59 8.82 5.87
N ILE A 151 0.03 7.84 5.20
CA ILE A 151 0.89 6.87 5.90
C ILE A 151 2.21 7.52 6.36
N ASP A 152 2.71 8.54 5.66
CA ASP A 152 3.87 9.32 6.09
C ASP A 152 3.59 10.04 7.42
N ASP A 153 2.38 10.59 7.57
CA ASP A 153 1.93 11.21 8.83
C ASP A 153 1.88 10.18 9.99
N VAL A 154 1.43 8.94 9.71
CA VAL A 154 1.46 7.84 10.70
C VAL A 154 2.89 7.57 11.14
N LEU A 155 3.87 7.53 10.22
CA LEU A 155 5.28 7.31 10.55
C LEU A 155 5.84 8.42 11.45
N GLN A 156 5.56 9.68 11.15
CA GLN A 156 5.98 10.81 11.99
C GLN A 156 5.37 10.72 13.41
N ARG A 157 4.15 10.21 13.52
CA ARG A 157 3.48 10.02 14.81
C ARG A 157 4.03 8.84 15.61
N VAL A 158 4.60 7.82 14.96
CA VAL A 158 5.37 6.77 15.66
C VAL A 158 6.54 7.41 16.41
N GLU A 159 7.32 8.26 15.75
CA GLU A 159 8.47 8.95 16.37
C GLU A 159 8.02 9.83 17.54
N SER A 160 6.90 10.53 17.39
CA SER A 160 6.31 11.33 18.45
C SER A 160 5.84 10.48 19.64
N ALA A 161 5.28 9.29 19.39
CA ALA A 161 4.88 8.35 20.44
C ALA A 161 6.10 7.74 21.14
N ALA A 162 7.20 7.52 20.43
CA ALA A 162 8.46 7.06 20.98
C ALA A 162 9.02 8.05 22.01
N ALA A 163 8.99 9.36 21.69
CA ALA A 163 9.41 10.42 22.61
C ALA A 163 8.59 10.48 23.92
N ARG A 164 7.37 9.92 23.92
CA ARG A 164 6.49 9.83 25.11
C ARG A 164 6.53 8.45 25.79
N GLY A 165 7.42 7.56 25.37
CA GLY A 165 7.58 6.23 25.97
C GLY A 165 6.47 5.24 25.59
N TYR A 166 5.83 5.40 24.43
CA TYR A 166 4.83 4.47 23.90
C TYR A 166 3.65 4.22 24.85
N THR A 167 2.97 5.29 25.28
CA THR A 167 1.78 5.16 26.15
C THR A 167 0.66 4.38 25.46
N GLU A 168 -0.15 3.64 26.23
CA GLU A 168 -1.27 2.87 25.70
C GLU A 168 -2.24 3.70 24.84
N PRO A 169 -2.73 4.88 25.30
CA PRO A 169 -3.67 5.67 24.51
C PRO A 169 -3.06 6.16 23.19
N ASP A 170 -1.79 6.56 23.20
CA ASP A 170 -1.09 6.98 22.00
C ASP A 170 -0.99 5.84 20.98
N LEU A 171 -0.69 4.62 21.44
CA LEU A 171 -0.52 3.47 20.57
C LEU A 171 -1.83 2.93 20.01
N LEU A 172 -2.89 2.92 20.81
CA LEU A 172 -4.21 2.51 20.32
C LEU A 172 -4.74 3.50 19.29
N LEU A 173 -4.50 4.80 19.49
CA LEU A 173 -4.83 5.82 18.50
C LEU A 173 -3.99 5.67 17.23
N LEU A 174 -2.68 5.45 17.36
CA LEU A 174 -1.79 5.21 16.22
C LEU A 174 -2.19 3.96 15.42
N LEU A 175 -2.54 2.87 16.11
CA LEU A 175 -3.04 1.65 15.47
C LEU A 175 -4.36 1.91 14.73
N SER A 176 -5.28 2.65 15.34
CA SER A 176 -6.54 3.05 14.72
C SER A 176 -6.32 3.85 13.44
N ASP A 177 -5.48 4.88 13.50
CA ASP A 177 -5.18 5.75 12.37
C ASP A 177 -4.47 4.99 11.26
N TYR A 178 -3.49 4.16 11.61
CA TYR A 178 -2.83 3.28 10.65
C TYR A 178 -3.84 2.36 9.93
N ASN A 179 -4.74 1.73 10.67
CA ASN A 179 -5.76 0.86 10.08
C ASN A 179 -6.73 1.64 9.17
N ALA A 180 -7.19 2.81 9.60
CA ALA A 180 -8.08 3.66 8.81
C ALA A 180 -7.44 4.04 7.47
N VAL A 181 -6.15 4.44 7.48
CA VAL A 181 -5.45 4.82 6.24
C VAL A 181 -5.24 3.61 5.32
N VAL A 182 -4.81 2.45 5.85
CA VAL A 182 -4.57 1.24 5.04
C VAL A 182 -5.86 0.72 4.40
N GLU A 183 -6.96 0.71 5.16
CA GLU A 183 -8.26 0.21 4.68
C GLU A 183 -8.89 1.17 3.67
N GLY A 184 -8.67 2.49 3.82
CA GLY A 184 -9.09 3.51 2.87
C GLY A 184 -8.22 3.60 1.61
N ALA A 185 -6.97 3.13 1.65
CA ALA A 185 -6.04 3.23 0.52
C ALA A 185 -6.52 2.42 -0.71
N PRO A 186 -6.16 2.76 -1.94
CA PRO A 186 -6.33 1.84 -3.08
C PRO A 186 -5.41 0.60 -2.96
N VAL A 187 -5.80 -0.51 -3.59
CA VAL A 187 -4.95 -1.71 -3.64
C VAL A 187 -3.71 -1.39 -4.48
N ALA A 188 -2.52 -1.64 -3.94
CA ALA A 188 -1.26 -1.40 -4.65
C ALA A 188 -1.25 -2.15 -6.00
N LEU A 189 -0.64 -1.53 -7.01
CA LEU A 189 -0.63 -2.11 -8.35
C LEU A 189 0.08 -3.48 -8.37
N PRO A 190 -0.44 -4.46 -9.13
CA PRO A 190 0.20 -5.77 -9.27
C PRO A 190 1.66 -5.64 -9.71
N GLY A 191 2.52 -6.49 -9.13
CA GLY A 191 3.95 -6.52 -9.47
C GLY A 191 4.81 -5.47 -8.77
N ILE A 192 4.25 -4.34 -8.28
CA ILE A 192 5.02 -3.30 -7.59
C ILE A 192 5.76 -3.87 -6.37
N TYR A 193 5.12 -4.73 -5.59
CA TYR A 193 5.78 -5.39 -4.45
C TYR A 193 7.02 -6.19 -4.88
N GLN A 194 6.92 -7.00 -5.94
CA GLN A 194 8.04 -7.83 -6.41
C GLN A 194 9.19 -6.96 -6.93
N LEU A 195 8.89 -5.84 -7.60
CA LEU A 195 9.90 -4.90 -8.09
C LEU A 195 10.60 -4.14 -6.96
N ARG A 196 9.87 -3.82 -5.88
CA ARG A 196 10.37 -2.97 -4.79
C ARG A 196 11.04 -3.76 -3.68
N ARG A 197 10.60 -4.99 -3.37
CA ARG A 197 10.98 -5.74 -2.17
C ARG A 197 12.48 -5.78 -1.87
N GLY A 198 13.34 -5.98 -2.88
CA GLY A 198 14.78 -6.05 -2.67
C GLY A 198 15.37 -4.72 -2.19
N LYS A 199 15.01 -3.62 -2.86
CA LYS A 199 15.45 -2.27 -2.50
C LYS A 199 14.89 -1.83 -1.14
N LEU A 200 13.63 -2.15 -0.85
CA LEU A 200 12.97 -1.81 0.42
C LEU A 200 13.59 -2.56 1.58
N THR A 201 13.79 -3.87 1.44
CA THR A 201 14.44 -4.69 2.47
C THR A 201 15.80 -4.12 2.84
N ARG A 202 16.61 -3.73 1.85
CA ARG A 202 17.93 -3.14 2.10
C ARG A 202 17.84 -1.81 2.86
N ARG A 203 16.92 -0.92 2.44
CA ARG A 203 16.73 0.38 3.09
C ARG A 203 16.20 0.23 4.52
N TRP A 204 15.26 -0.67 4.73
CA TRP A 204 14.71 -0.97 6.05
C TRP A 204 15.78 -1.52 6.99
N ARG A 205 16.61 -2.46 6.53
CA ARG A 205 17.75 -2.96 7.32
C ARG A 205 18.73 -1.85 7.69
N ALA A 206 19.08 -0.97 6.75
CA ALA A 206 19.96 0.17 7.03
C ALA A 206 19.34 1.15 8.03
N TYR A 207 18.03 1.38 7.94
CA TYR A 207 17.30 2.18 8.92
C TYR A 207 17.36 1.58 10.33
N LEU A 208 17.07 0.27 10.46
CA LEU A 208 17.13 -0.42 11.75
C LEU A 208 18.53 -0.41 12.37
N GLU A 209 19.57 -0.55 11.54
CA GLU A 209 20.97 -0.48 12.00
C GLU A 209 21.28 0.91 12.59
N ASN A 210 20.91 1.98 11.88
CA ASN A 210 21.13 3.34 12.35
C ASN A 210 20.33 3.68 13.62
N LYS A 211 19.09 3.19 13.70
CA LYS A 211 18.21 3.40 14.87
C LYS A 211 18.85 2.80 16.13
N ARG A 212 19.34 1.56 16.03
CA ARG A 212 20.05 0.88 17.14
C ARG A 212 21.32 1.61 17.57
N LEU A 213 22.09 2.15 16.62
CA LEU A 213 23.30 2.92 16.94
C LEU A 213 22.99 4.19 17.73
N THR A 214 21.85 4.84 17.45
CA THR A 214 21.43 6.08 18.12
C THR A 214 20.89 5.80 19.52
N GLU A 215 20.29 4.64 19.76
CA GLU A 215 19.80 4.23 21.09
C GLU A 215 20.92 3.77 22.04
N LEU A 216 22.12 3.48 21.52
CA LEU A 216 23.29 3.05 22.30
C LEU A 216 24.25 4.20 22.68
N THR A 217 24.05 5.40 22.11
CA THR A 217 24.84 6.63 22.37
C THR A 217 24.06 7.61 23.23
#